data_AF-A0A7S1INL0-F1
#
_entry.id   AF-A0A7S1INL0-F1
#
_cell.length_a   1.000
_cell.length_b   1.000
_cell.length_c   1.000
_cell.angle_alpha   90.00
_cell.angle_beta   90.00
_cell.angle_gamma   90.00
#
_symmetry.space_group_name_H-M   'P 1'
#
loop_
_entity.id
_entity.type
_entity.pdbx_description
1 polymer ?
#
loop_
_entity_poly.entity_id
_entity_poly.type
_entity_poly.pdbx_seq_one_letter_code
_entity_poly.pdbx_strand_id
1 'polypeptide(L)'
;EQHQLLQDARLLESVGCFSVVLEKIPRQLAEQCTLSLTIPTIGIGAGNSCDGQVLVVNDMLGMAANFRPRFVRRYAELGGVITDAARRYTADVKSREFPSVDESYDLTRSEG
;
A
#
# COMPACT_ATOMS: atom_id res chain seq x y z
N GLU A 1 7.70 -10.65 25.81
CA GLU A 1 7.27 -10.13 24.49
C GLU A 1 7.43 -11.16 23.37
N GLN A 2 8.64 -11.63 23.03
CA GLN A 2 8.83 -12.62 21.95
C GLN A 2 8.02 -13.92 22.14
N HIS A 3 7.99 -14.44 23.37
CA HIS A 3 7.23 -15.65 23.69
C HIS A 3 5.71 -15.42 23.62
N GLN A 4 5.25 -14.22 23.98
CA GLN A 4 3.84 -13.86 23.89
C GLN A 4 3.40 -13.83 22.43
N LEU A 5 4.18 -13.23 21.53
CA LEU A 5 3.84 -13.15 20.12
C LEU A 5 3.72 -14.52 19.45
N LEU A 6 4.62 -15.45 19.78
CA LEU A 6 4.53 -16.84 19.30
C LEU A 6 3.27 -17.56 19.84
N GLN A 7 2.92 -17.32 21.11
CA GLN A 7 1.70 -17.87 21.71
C GLN A 7 0.45 -17.30 21.05
N ASP A 8 0.40 -15.98 20.83
CA ASP A 8 -0.71 -15.30 20.18
C ASP A 8 -0.91 -15.81 18.75
N ALA A 9 0.18 -15.98 17.98
CA ALA A 9 0.12 -16.48 16.62
C ALA A 9 -0.43 -17.92 16.55
N ARG A 10 -0.02 -18.79 17.48
CA ARG A 10 -0.55 -20.16 17.61
C ARG A 10 -2.00 -20.18 18.09
N LEU A 11 -2.38 -19.24 18.95
CA LEU A 11 -3.76 -19.11 19.40
C LEU A 11 -4.65 -18.74 18.21
N LEU A 12 -4.25 -17.76 17.40
CA LEU A 12 -4.96 -17.38 16.16
C LEU A 12 -5.14 -18.57 15.22
N GLU A 13 -4.09 -19.37 15.00
CA GLU A 13 -4.19 -20.62 14.25
C GLU A 13 -5.19 -21.60 14.87
N SER A 14 -5.12 -21.82 16.20
CA SER A 14 -5.98 -22.77 16.89
C SER A 14 -7.48 -22.41 16.86
N VAL A 15 -7.81 -21.11 16.71
CA VAL A 15 -9.19 -20.64 16.56
C VAL A 15 -9.66 -20.61 15.10
N GLY A 16 -8.83 -21.10 14.17
CA GLY A 16 -9.19 -21.28 12.77
C GLY A 16 -8.88 -20.10 11.85
N CYS A 17 -8.00 -19.17 12.25
CA CYS A 17 -7.50 -18.17 11.31
C CYS A 17 -6.76 -18.87 10.15
N PHE A 18 -7.05 -18.47 8.92
CA PHE A 18 -6.42 -19.07 7.74
C PHE A 18 -5.03 -18.51 7.43
N SER A 19 -4.66 -17.36 8.02
CA SER A 19 -3.35 -16.71 7.89
C SER A 19 -3.16 -15.68 9.01
N VAL A 20 -1.92 -15.21 9.21
CA VAL A 20 -1.58 -14.15 10.16
C VAL A 20 -0.65 -13.11 9.55
N VAL A 21 -0.85 -11.83 9.88
CA VAL A 21 0.06 -10.74 9.49
C VAL A 21 1.06 -10.49 10.62
N LEU A 22 2.35 -10.45 10.28
CA LEU A 22 3.44 -10.11 11.19
C LEU A 22 3.94 -8.71 10.83
N GLU A 23 3.66 -7.73 11.69
CA GLU A 23 3.96 -6.32 11.46
C GLU A 23 5.06 -5.80 12.39
N LYS A 24 6.10 -5.19 11.81
CA LYS A 24 7.12 -4.42 12.53
C LYS A 24 7.80 -5.20 13.66
N ILE A 25 8.15 -6.46 13.39
CA ILE A 25 8.86 -7.34 14.34
C ILE A 25 10.27 -7.70 13.85
N PRO A 26 11.19 -8.11 14.75
CA PRO A 26 12.52 -8.56 14.34
C PRO A 26 12.46 -9.73 13.36
N ARG A 27 13.31 -9.70 12.31
CA ARG A 27 13.30 -10.73 11.25
C ARG A 27 13.44 -12.16 11.77
N GLN A 28 14.25 -12.37 12.81
CA GLN A 28 14.46 -13.69 13.41
C GLN A 28 13.21 -14.18 14.15
N LEU A 29 12.42 -13.28 14.74
CA LEU A 29 11.17 -13.64 15.39
C LEU A 29 10.12 -14.04 14.35
N ALA A 30 10.04 -13.29 13.24
CA ALA A 30 9.13 -13.62 12.15
C ALA A 30 9.46 -14.98 11.50
N GLU A 31 10.75 -15.28 11.33
CA GLU A 31 11.22 -16.59 10.87
C GLU A 31 10.81 -17.71 11.83
N GLN A 32 11.00 -17.52 13.14
CA GLN A 32 10.54 -18.49 14.15
C GLN A 32 9.02 -18.69 14.12
N CYS A 33 8.24 -17.60 14.00
CA CYS A 33 6.79 -17.69 13.88
C CYS A 33 6.38 -18.48 12.64
N THR A 34 6.94 -18.16 11.48
CA THR A 34 6.61 -18.81 10.21
C THR A 34 6.93 -20.30 10.25
N LEU A 35 8.08 -20.69 10.80
CA LEU A 35 8.44 -22.10 10.96
C LEU A 35 7.56 -22.85 11.99
N SER A 36 6.85 -22.13 12.85
CA SER A 36 6.07 -22.72 13.96
C SER A 36 4.59 -22.88 13.68
N LEU A 37 4.09 -22.30 12.58
CA LEU A 37 2.69 -22.32 12.17
C LEU A 37 2.54 -23.19 10.92
N THR A 38 1.35 -23.74 10.72
CA THR A 38 0.94 -24.44 9.49
C THR A 38 0.21 -23.51 8.51
N ILE A 39 -0.39 -22.43 9.03
CA ILE A 39 -1.04 -21.39 8.23
C ILE A 39 -0.04 -20.36 7.68
N PRO A 40 -0.29 -19.75 6.50
CA PRO A 40 0.59 -18.74 5.93
C PRO A 40 0.81 -17.52 6.83
N THR A 41 2.04 -17.04 6.89
CA THR A 41 2.40 -15.75 7.48
C THR A 41 2.62 -14.68 6.41
N ILE A 42 2.11 -13.47 6.65
CA ILE A 42 2.25 -12.33 5.74
C ILE A 42 3.06 -11.24 6.44
N GLY A 43 4.24 -10.93 5.94
CA GLY A 43 5.15 -9.96 6.56
C GLY A 43 4.93 -8.51 6.08
N ILE A 44 4.98 -7.56 7.01
CA ILE A 44 5.21 -6.13 6.73
C ILE A 44 6.23 -5.57 7.71
N GLY A 45 7.45 -5.31 7.23
CA GLY A 45 8.56 -4.96 8.11
C GLY A 45 8.97 -6.08 9.07
N ALA A 46 8.73 -7.34 8.69
CA ALA A 46 9.05 -8.55 9.45
C ALA A 46 10.20 -9.39 8.82
N GLY A 47 10.88 -8.86 7.80
CA GLY A 47 11.88 -9.62 7.04
C GLY A 47 11.26 -10.48 5.93
N ASN A 48 12.10 -11.24 5.23
CA ASN A 48 11.73 -11.99 4.03
C ASN A 48 11.46 -13.49 4.28
N SER A 49 11.42 -13.93 5.54
CA SER A 49 11.18 -15.33 5.91
C SER A 49 9.70 -15.68 6.07
N CYS A 50 8.78 -14.71 5.94
CA CYS A 50 7.33 -14.97 5.89
C CYS A 50 6.93 -15.57 4.53
N ASP A 51 5.83 -16.33 4.48
CA ASP A 51 5.33 -16.98 3.27
C ASP A 51 4.85 -15.99 2.20
N GLY A 52 4.36 -14.84 2.66
CA GLY A 52 3.96 -13.72 1.81
C GLY A 52 4.40 -12.37 2.38
N GLN A 53 4.17 -11.32 1.61
CA GLN A 53 4.52 -9.95 1.98
C GLN A 53 3.36 -9.01 1.66
N VAL A 54 3.20 -7.97 2.48
CA VAL A 54 2.21 -6.90 2.25
C VAL A 54 2.86 -5.53 2.43
N LEU A 55 2.46 -4.58 1.59
CA LEU A 55 2.78 -3.16 1.72
C LEU A 55 1.52 -2.34 1.46
N VAL A 56 1.44 -1.16 2.07
CA VAL A 56 0.42 -0.17 1.72
C VAL A 56 0.74 0.39 0.34
N VAL A 57 -0.23 0.36 -0.58
CA VAL A 57 -0.03 0.77 -1.98
C VAL A 57 0.45 2.22 -2.11
N ASN A 58 -0.06 3.13 -1.28
CA ASN A 58 0.35 4.54 -1.26
C ASN A 58 1.82 4.71 -0.89
N ASP A 59 2.32 3.92 0.06
CA ASP A 59 3.71 3.95 0.50
C ASP A 59 4.61 3.34 -0.56
N MET A 60 4.20 2.19 -1.11
CA MET A 60 4.87 1.49 -2.20
C MET A 60 5.00 2.38 -3.46
N LEU A 61 3.97 3.16 -3.78
CA LEU A 61 3.95 4.06 -4.94
C LEU A 61 4.47 5.48 -4.63
N GLY A 62 4.92 5.75 -3.41
CA GLY A 62 5.50 7.04 -3.05
C GLY A 62 4.51 8.21 -3.18
N MET A 63 3.23 8.01 -2.84
CA MET A 63 2.20 9.06 -2.95
C MET A 63 2.37 10.18 -1.92
N ALA A 64 2.90 9.86 -0.74
CA ALA A 64 3.20 10.84 0.30
C ALA A 64 4.66 11.31 0.23
N ALA A 65 4.88 12.63 0.13
CA ALA A 65 6.22 13.21 0.01
C ALA A 65 7.13 12.91 1.21
N ASN A 66 6.57 12.99 2.44
CA ASN A 66 7.37 13.06 3.67
C ASN A 66 7.26 11.81 4.57
N PHE A 67 6.48 10.79 4.17
CA PHE A 67 6.36 9.55 4.93
C PHE A 67 7.24 8.46 4.31
N ARG A 68 8.29 8.07 5.04
CA ARG A 68 9.28 7.05 4.59
C ARG A 68 9.57 6.05 5.71
N PRO A 69 8.69 5.05 5.92
CA PRO A 69 9.00 3.96 6.84
C PRO A 69 10.21 3.17 6.34
N ARG A 70 11.12 2.79 7.25
CA ARG A 70 12.34 2.05 6.91
C ARG A 70 12.10 0.72 6.16
N PHE A 71 10.95 0.08 6.41
CA PHE A 71 10.60 -1.21 5.83
C PHE A 71 9.90 -1.13 4.46
N VAL A 72 9.62 0.07 3.96
CA VAL A 72 8.97 0.25 2.66
C VAL A 72 10.03 0.47 1.59
N ARG A 73 10.01 -0.36 0.54
CA ARG A 73 10.65 -0.03 -0.73
C ARG A 73 9.65 0.76 -1.58
N ARG A 74 10.04 1.96 -2.03
CA ARG A 74 9.28 2.71 -3.04
C ARG A 74 9.60 2.16 -4.43
N TYR A 75 8.56 1.83 -5.17
CA TYR A 75 8.62 1.37 -6.55
C TYR A 75 8.25 2.49 -7.55
N ALA A 76 7.67 3.59 -7.05
CA ALA A 76 7.42 4.81 -7.80
C ALA A 76 7.49 6.03 -6.87
N GLU A 77 7.53 7.23 -7.45
CA GLU A 77 7.45 8.51 -6.75
C GLU A 77 6.24 9.31 -7.28
N LEU A 78 5.03 8.77 -7.04
CA LEU A 78 3.80 9.35 -7.59
C LEU A 78 3.38 10.67 -6.94
N GLY A 79 3.85 10.99 -5.74
CA GLY A 79 3.48 12.23 -5.06
C GLY A 79 3.79 13.48 -5.90
N GLY A 80 4.95 13.51 -6.56
CA GLY A 80 5.32 14.58 -7.49
C GLY A 80 4.42 14.60 -8.73
N VAL A 81 4.25 13.44 -9.36
CA VAL A 81 3.40 13.28 -10.57
C VAL A 81 1.97 13.76 -10.33
N ILE A 82 1.36 13.35 -9.21
CA ILE A 82 0.00 13.75 -8.82
C ILE A 82 -0.05 15.25 -8.56
N THR A 83 0.94 15.80 -7.84
CA THR A 83 1.02 17.25 -7.56
C THR A 83 1.09 18.06 -8.85
N ASP A 84 1.93 17.64 -9.80
CA ASP A 84 2.10 18.33 -11.08
C ASP A 84 0.86 18.21 -11.97
N ALA A 85 0.20 17.05 -11.98
CA ALA A 85 -1.08 16.88 -12.66
C ALA A 85 -2.16 17.82 -12.10
N ALA A 86 -2.29 17.89 -10.77
CA ALA A 86 -3.26 18.78 -10.12
C ALA A 86 -2.95 20.26 -10.39
N ARG A 87 -1.67 20.66 -10.42
CA ARG A 87 -1.25 22.03 -10.76
C ARG A 87 -1.62 22.39 -12.20
N ARG A 88 -1.35 21.51 -13.16
CA ARG A 88 -1.71 21.72 -14.58
C ARG A 88 -3.21 21.85 -14.75
N TYR A 89 -3.98 20.90 -14.23
CA TYR A 89 -5.44 20.97 -14.24
C TYR A 89 -5.97 22.29 -13.64
N THR A 90 -5.40 22.73 -12.51
CA THR A 90 -5.78 24.00 -11.89
C THR A 90 -5.44 25.20 -12.79
N ALA A 91 -4.33 25.16 -13.52
CA ALA A 91 -3.97 26.20 -14.47
C ALA A 91 -4.96 26.24 -15.64
N ASP A 92 -5.25 25.08 -16.25
CA ASP A 92 -6.13 24.94 -17.40
C ASP A 92 -7.57 25.40 -17.08
N VAL A 93 -8.08 25.08 -15.88
CA VAL A 93 -9.39 25.57 -15.40
C VAL A 93 -9.39 27.09 -15.22
N LYS A 94 -8.30 27.66 -14.68
CA LYS A 94 -8.20 29.10 -14.45
C LYS A 94 -8.03 29.90 -15.74
N SER A 95 -7.31 29.36 -16.72
CA SER A 95 -7.16 29.94 -18.06
C SER A 95 -8.39 29.70 -18.95
N ARG A 96 -9.33 28.83 -18.51
CA ARG A 96 -10.47 28.33 -19.31
C ARG A 96 -10.03 27.56 -20.56
N GLU A 97 -8.86 26.95 -20.52
CA GLU A 97 -8.43 25.96 -21.52
C GLU A 97 -9.11 24.61 -21.28
N PHE A 98 -9.46 24.30 -20.03
CA PHE A 98 -10.27 23.13 -19.66
C PHE A 98 -11.63 23.52 -19.03
N PRO A 99 -12.75 22.86 -19.43
CA PRO A 99 -12.85 22.00 -20.60
C PRO A 99 -12.78 22.84 -21.89
N SER A 100 -12.18 22.25 -22.92
CA SER A 100 -12.21 22.78 -24.29
C SER A 100 -13.54 22.45 -24.99
N VAL A 101 -13.70 22.92 -26.23
CA VAL A 101 -14.86 22.59 -27.08
C VAL A 101 -14.93 21.09 -27.35
N ASP A 102 -13.78 20.42 -27.56
CA ASP A 102 -13.74 18.97 -27.83
C ASP A 102 -14.07 18.12 -26.59
N GLU A 103 -13.98 18.72 -25.40
CA GLU A 103 -14.31 18.10 -24.10
C GLU A 103 -15.70 18.50 -23.60
N SER A 104 -16.51 19.15 -24.44
CA SER A 104 -17.82 19.69 -24.11
C SER A 104 -18.90 19.19 -25.07
N TYR A 105 -20.13 19.05 -24.57
CA TYR A 105 -21.30 18.78 -25.42
C TYR A 105 -21.99 20.09 -25.81
N ASP A 106 -22.36 20.21 -27.08
CA ASP A 106 -23.13 21.34 -27.59
C ASP A 106 -24.62 20.99 -27.74
N LEU A 107 -25.50 21.97 -27.55
CA LEU A 107 -26.96 21.82 -27.75
C LEU A 107 -27.35 21.30 -29.14
N THR A 108 -26.48 21.52 -30.14
CA THR A 108 -26.69 21.10 -31.54
C THR A 108 -25.98 19.80 -31.88
N ARG A 109 -25.13 19.29 -30.99
CA ARG A 109 -24.34 18.08 -31.21
C ARG A 109 -24.94 16.97 -30.35
N SER A 110 -25.97 16.31 -30.90
CA SER A 110 -26.50 15.08 -30.32
C SER A 110 -25.46 13.98 -30.47
N GLU A 111 -24.86 13.53 -29.38
CA GLU A 111 -24.12 12.27 -29.36
C GLU A 111 -24.98 11.22 -28.66
N GLY A 112 -25.29 10.15 -29.40
CA GLY A 112 -25.86 8.91 -28.89
C GLY A 112 -24.78 7.86 -28.75
#